data_AF-R6N3K3-F1
#
_entry.id   AF-R6N3K3-F1
#
_cell.length_a   1.000
_cell.length_b   1.000
_cell.length_c   1.000
_cell.angle_alpha   90.00
_cell.angle_beta   90.00
_cell.angle_gamma   90.00
#
_symmetry.space_group_name_H-M   'P 1'
#
loop_
_entity.id
_entity.type
_entity.pdbx_description
1 polymer ?
#
loop_
_entity_poly.entity_id
_entity_poly.type
_entity_poly.pdbx_seq_one_letter_code
_entity_poly.pdbx_strand_id
1 'polypeptide(L)'
;MQKGKYGVCLWFYALVAFILAFLGQVLLGGLLLGFVIVAEKNEWLTRQVIQAFFLTIIVSVINAVLDLLNIFGNVPIVGTAIGVVFNVISTIVSIVVLVFVIIAMVKVVKGQEANMPLLSKLANRAYGIIEKKVYTQAAPANYAQPQAPQAPQVPVQPQAPQAPQAPVQPQNPQNPTQHQ
;
A
#
# COMPACT_ATOMS: atom_id res chain seq x y z
N MET A 1 6.12 16.68 1.46
CA MET A 1 4.73 16.26 1.76
C MET A 1 4.12 15.68 0.49
N GLN A 2 3.68 14.42 0.51
CA GLN A 2 3.06 13.79 -0.66
C GLN A 2 1.62 14.28 -0.81
N LYS A 3 1.29 14.75 -2.01
CA LYS A 3 -0.08 15.06 -2.42
C LYS A 3 -0.72 13.76 -2.94
N GLY A 4 -1.97 13.54 -2.55
CA GLY A 4 -2.79 12.45 -3.06
C GLY A 4 -3.22 12.69 -4.49
N LYS A 5 -3.94 11.71 -5.06
CA LYS A 5 -4.37 11.72 -6.46
C LYS A 5 -5.27 12.91 -6.81
N TYR A 6 -5.97 13.45 -5.81
CA TYR A 6 -6.83 14.63 -5.94
C TYR A 6 -6.15 15.95 -5.54
N GLY A 7 -4.83 15.97 -5.37
CA GLY A 7 -4.05 17.18 -5.05
C GLY A 7 -4.09 17.61 -3.58
N VAL A 8 -4.94 16.99 -2.75
CA VAL A 8 -5.01 17.18 -1.29
C VAL A 8 -3.83 16.46 -0.62
N CYS A 9 -3.29 17.02 0.47
CA CYS A 9 -2.22 16.37 1.20
C CYS A 9 -2.70 15.08 1.89
N LEU A 10 -1.97 13.98 1.75
CA LEU A 10 -2.37 12.68 2.32
C LEU A 10 -2.57 12.72 3.83
N TRP A 11 -1.76 13.50 4.55
CA TRP A 11 -1.89 13.67 6.00
C TRP A 11 -3.23 14.29 6.42
N PHE A 12 -3.89 15.07 5.55
CA PHE A 12 -5.19 15.66 5.84
C PHE A 12 -6.26 14.59 6.00
N TYR A 13 -6.32 13.63 5.08
CA TYR A 13 -7.27 12.51 5.19
C TYR A 13 -7.03 11.66 6.43
N ALA A 14 -5.76 11.38 6.75
CA ALA A 14 -5.41 10.67 7.98
C ALA A 14 -5.80 11.47 9.23
N LEU A 15 -5.62 12.79 9.22
CA LEU A 15 -6.02 13.67 10.31
C LEU A 15 -7.54 13.65 10.50
N VAL A 16 -8.30 13.77 9.41
CA VAL A 16 -9.77 13.64 9.44
C VAL A 16 -10.18 12.28 9.98
N ALA A 17 -9.50 11.20 9.61
CA ALA A 17 -9.79 9.87 10.15
C ALA A 17 -9.62 9.80 11.67
N PHE A 18 -8.57 10.41 12.23
CA PHE A 18 -8.37 10.47 13.68
C PHE A 18 -9.37 11.37 14.39
N ILE A 19 -9.80 12.47 13.77
CA ILE A 19 -10.90 13.28 14.29
C ILE A 19 -12.18 12.45 14.34
N LEU A 20 -12.53 11.77 13.24
CA LEU A 20 -13.72 10.91 13.18
C LEU A 20 -13.65 9.78 14.22
N ALA A 21 -12.45 9.25 14.47
CA ALA A 21 -12.23 8.25 15.51
C ALA A 21 -12.48 8.79 16.92
N PHE A 22 -11.99 10.00 17.21
CA PHE A 22 -12.27 10.68 18.47
C PHE A 22 -13.77 11.02 18.64
N LEU A 23 -14.44 11.40 17.55
CA LEU A 23 -15.88 11.68 17.54
C LEU A 23 -16.75 10.39 17.60
N GLY A 24 -16.15 9.20 17.60
CA GLY A 24 -16.89 7.93 17.63
C GLY A 24 -17.68 7.63 16.35
N GLN A 25 -17.37 8.30 15.23
CA GLN A 25 -18.13 8.17 13.98
C GLN A 25 -17.68 6.95 13.17
N VAL A 26 -18.22 5.78 13.51
CA VAL A 26 -17.87 4.50 12.85
C VAL A 26 -18.25 4.52 11.37
N LEU A 27 -19.47 4.96 11.01
CA LEU A 27 -19.93 4.96 9.61
C LEU A 27 -19.11 5.89 8.72
N LEU A 28 -18.88 7.13 9.15
CA LEU A 28 -18.06 8.10 8.41
C LEU A 28 -16.60 7.65 8.34
N GLY A 29 -16.04 7.09 9.42
CA GLY A 29 -14.69 6.53 9.42
C GLY A 29 -14.54 5.36 8.46
N GLY A 30 -15.54 4.47 8.40
CA GLY A 30 -15.58 3.35 7.46
C GLY A 30 -15.74 3.80 6.01
N LEU A 31 -16.57 4.81 5.76
CA LEU A 31 -16.72 5.40 4.42
C LEU A 31 -15.41 6.06 3.96
N LEU A 32 -14.76 6.83 4.84
CA LEU A 32 -13.45 7.42 4.56
C LEU A 32 -12.39 6.35 4.28
N LEU A 33 -12.39 5.26 5.05
CA LEU A 33 -11.51 4.11 4.82
C LEU A 33 -11.75 3.50 3.43
N GLY A 34 -13.02 3.25 3.08
CA GLY A 34 -13.39 2.74 1.75
C GLY A 34 -12.94 3.69 0.62
N PHE A 35 -13.17 4.99 0.79
CA PHE A 35 -12.71 6.01 -0.15
C PHE A 35 -11.19 5.98 -0.32
N VAL A 36 -10.43 5.94 0.78
CA VAL A 36 -8.96 5.91 0.74
C VAL A 36 -8.43 4.66 0.03
N ILE A 37 -9.03 3.50 0.28
CA ILE A 37 -8.63 2.23 -0.36
C ILE A 37 -8.90 2.26 -1.87
N VAL A 38 -10.07 2.75 -2.28
CA VAL A 38 -10.51 2.66 -3.68
C VAL A 38 -9.97 3.83 -4.52
N ALA A 39 -10.01 5.04 -3.99
CA ALA A 39 -9.76 6.28 -4.72
C ALA A 39 -8.31 6.75 -4.61
N GLU A 40 -7.74 6.79 -3.40
CA GLU A 40 -6.36 7.25 -3.17
C GLU A 40 -5.32 6.15 -3.38
N LYS A 41 -5.67 4.89 -3.10
CA LYS A 41 -4.81 3.70 -3.27
C LYS A 41 -3.39 3.89 -2.71
N ASN A 42 -3.27 4.55 -1.56
CA ASN A 42 -2.00 4.88 -0.95
C ASN A 42 -1.75 4.04 0.30
N GLU A 43 -0.60 3.36 0.36
CA GLU A 43 -0.28 2.43 1.44
C GLU A 43 -0.21 3.11 2.80
N TRP A 44 0.56 4.20 2.87
CA TRP A 44 0.82 4.93 4.11
C TRP A 44 -0.50 5.48 4.69
N LEU A 45 -1.32 6.12 3.84
CA LEU A 45 -2.59 6.69 4.23
C LEU A 45 -3.56 5.59 4.67
N THR A 46 -3.70 4.52 3.88
CA THR A 46 -4.60 3.40 4.21
C THR A 46 -4.26 2.82 5.59
N ARG A 47 -2.98 2.63 5.91
CA ARG A 47 -2.57 2.16 7.24
C ARG A 47 -2.99 3.10 8.35
N GLN A 48 -2.86 4.42 8.16
CA GLN A 48 -3.30 5.40 9.18
C GLN A 48 -4.82 5.35 9.39
N VAL A 49 -5.59 5.31 8.30
CA VAL A 49 -7.05 5.30 8.36
C VAL A 49 -7.57 3.99 8.94
N ILE A 50 -6.92 2.86 8.69
CA ILE A 50 -7.25 1.58 9.34
C ILE A 50 -7.00 1.66 10.86
N GLN A 51 -5.87 2.22 11.30
CA GLN A 51 -5.60 2.40 12.74
C GLN A 51 -6.66 3.29 13.40
N ALA A 52 -7.01 4.42 12.76
CA ALA A 52 -8.06 5.30 13.24
C ALA A 52 -9.41 4.58 13.32
N PHE A 53 -9.79 3.84 12.27
CA PHE A 53 -11.06 3.11 12.21
C PHE A 53 -11.17 2.03 13.29
N PHE A 54 -10.11 1.25 13.53
CA PHE A 54 -10.12 0.28 14.62
C PHE A 54 -10.19 0.94 15.99
N LEU A 55 -9.54 2.09 16.19
CA LEU A 55 -9.70 2.85 17.43
C LEU A 55 -11.17 3.21 17.65
N THR A 56 -11.85 3.72 16.61
CA THR A 56 -13.28 4.06 16.70
C THR A 56 -14.13 2.87 17.12
N ILE A 57 -13.90 1.70 16.51
CA ILE A 57 -14.64 0.47 16.85
C ILE A 57 -14.40 0.08 18.30
N ILE A 58 -13.13 0.04 18.74
CA ILE A 58 -12.78 -0.35 20.11
C ILE A 58 -13.41 0.60 21.13
N VAL A 59 -13.30 1.91 20.91
CA VAL A 59 -13.89 2.93 21.79
C VAL A 59 -15.41 2.79 21.81
N SER A 60 -16.04 2.58 20.65
CA SER A 60 -17.49 2.35 20.57
C SER A 60 -17.93 1.12 21.35
N VAL A 61 -17.18 0.01 21.29
CA VAL A 61 -17.48 -1.21 22.04
C VAL A 61 -17.30 -0.99 23.54
N ILE A 62 -16.21 -0.32 23.96
CA ILE A 62 -15.97 -0.01 25.37
C ILE A 62 -17.11 0.83 25.93
N ASN A 63 -17.51 1.90 25.23
CA ASN A 63 -18.61 2.76 25.67
C ASN A 63 -19.92 2.00 25.74
N ALA A 64 -20.24 1.17 24.73
CA ALA A 64 -21.45 0.34 24.76
C ALA A 64 -21.48 -0.65 25.93
N VAL A 65 -20.34 -1.25 26.29
CA VAL A 65 -20.24 -2.14 27.45
C VAL A 65 -20.39 -1.37 28.76
N LEU A 66 -19.77 -0.20 28.89
CA LEU A 66 -19.92 0.66 30.08
C LEU A 66 -21.37 1.13 30.25
N ASP A 67 -22.02 1.52 29.16
CA ASP A 67 -23.44 1.93 29.14
C ASP A 67 -24.35 0.77 29.55
N LEU A 68 -24.10 -0.44 29.05
CA LEU A 68 -24.86 -1.65 29.41
C LEU A 68 -24.73 -1.96 30.91
N LEU A 69 -23.53 -1.82 31.47
CA LEU A 69 -23.30 -2.04 32.90
C LEU A 69 -23.94 -0.94 33.77
N ASN A 70 -24.11 0.27 33.23
CA ASN A 70 -24.77 1.38 33.91
C ASN A 70 -26.28 1.16 34.09
N ILE A 71 -26.91 0.22 33.37
CA ILE A 71 -28.33 -0.15 33.57
C ILE A 71 -28.56 -0.68 35.00
N PHE A 72 -27.57 -1.38 35.58
CA PHE A 72 -27.61 -1.81 36.99
C PHE A 72 -27.37 -0.65 37.98
N GLY A 73 -26.89 0.49 37.48
CA GLY A 73 -26.68 1.74 38.21
C GLY A 73 -27.96 2.56 38.45
N ASN A 74 -29.12 2.12 37.98
CA ASN A 74 -30.39 2.85 38.16
C ASN A 74 -31.15 2.48 39.46
N VAL A 75 -30.53 1.71 40.35
CA VAL A 75 -31.08 1.36 41.68
C VAL A 75 -30.79 2.52 42.66
N PRO A 76 -31.77 3.09 43.38
CA PRO A 76 -31.65 4.40 44.05
C PRO A 76 -30.47 4.64 45.00
N ILE A 77 -29.89 3.61 45.64
CA ILE A 77 -28.81 3.76 46.62
C ILE A 77 -27.51 3.09 46.13
N VAL A 78 -27.61 1.87 45.64
CA VAL A 78 -26.48 1.11 45.07
C VAL A 78 -26.01 1.75 43.75
N GLY A 79 -26.93 2.32 43.01
CA GLY A 79 -26.71 2.90 41.70
C GLY A 79 -25.96 4.23 41.70
N THR A 80 -26.11 5.06 42.74
CA THR A 80 -25.35 6.31 42.83
C THR A 80 -23.86 6.06 43.05
N ALA A 81 -23.50 5.15 43.95
CA ALA A 81 -22.10 4.81 44.20
C ALA A 81 -21.45 4.11 42.99
N ILE A 82 -22.17 3.16 42.38
CA ILE A 82 -21.72 2.47 41.17
C ILE A 82 -21.59 3.47 40.01
N GLY A 83 -22.59 4.30 39.76
CA GLY A 83 -22.58 5.29 38.68
C GLY A 83 -21.42 6.28 38.78
N VAL A 84 -21.07 6.75 39.98
CA VAL A 84 -19.90 7.63 40.18
C VAL A 84 -18.60 6.91 39.80
N VAL A 85 -18.40 5.67 40.26
CA VAL A 85 -17.20 4.88 39.93
C VAL A 85 -17.10 4.63 38.42
N PHE A 86 -18.21 4.23 37.78
CA PHE A 86 -18.25 3.99 36.33
C PHE A 86 -18.00 5.27 35.52
N ASN A 87 -18.53 6.42 35.96
CA ASN A 87 -18.26 7.71 35.31
C ASN A 87 -16.79 8.13 35.42
N VAL A 88 -16.16 7.90 36.58
CA VAL A 88 -14.72 8.15 36.77
C VAL A 88 -13.90 7.25 35.82
N ILE A 89 -14.22 5.95 35.75
CA ILE A 89 -13.55 5.02 34.83
C ILE A 89 -13.72 5.46 33.38
N SER A 90 -14.95 5.78 32.96
CA SER A 90 -15.23 6.26 31.60
C SER A 90 -14.44 7.53 31.26
N THR A 91 -14.35 8.46 32.20
CA THR A 91 -13.56 9.70 32.05
C THR A 91 -12.08 9.39 31.88
N ILE A 92 -11.51 8.49 32.69
CA ILE A 92 -10.10 8.08 32.58
C ILE A 92 -9.83 7.43 31.22
N VAL A 93 -10.68 6.51 30.78
CA VAL A 93 -10.55 5.85 29.47
C VAL A 93 -10.59 6.88 28.34
N SER A 94 -11.53 7.84 28.40
CA SER A 94 -11.66 8.91 27.42
C SER A 94 -10.39 9.78 27.36
N ILE A 95 -9.82 10.14 28.51
CA ILE A 95 -8.56 10.91 28.57
C ILE A 95 -7.39 10.12 27.94
N VAL A 96 -7.27 8.83 28.26
CA VAL A 96 -6.21 7.98 27.70
C VAL A 96 -6.33 7.89 26.18
N VAL A 97 -7.54 7.67 25.66
CA VAL A 97 -7.82 7.65 24.22
C VAL A 97 -7.47 8.98 23.57
N LEU A 98 -7.87 10.11 24.18
CA LEU A 98 -7.56 11.45 23.68
C LEU A 98 -6.05 11.67 23.57
N VAL A 99 -5.25 11.28 24.57
CA VAL A 99 -3.79 11.39 24.53
C VAL A 99 -3.22 10.59 23.36
N PHE A 100 -3.67 9.36 23.15
CA PHE A 100 -3.21 8.55 22.02
C PHE A 100 -3.58 9.15 20.66
N VAL A 101 -4.79 9.71 20.52
CA VAL A 101 -5.23 10.40 19.31
C VAL A 101 -4.34 11.62 19.02
N ILE A 102 -4.04 12.45 20.03
CA ILE A 102 -3.17 13.63 19.85
C ILE A 102 -1.78 13.19 19.39
N ILE A 103 -1.18 12.19 20.02
CA ILE A 103 0.15 11.66 19.62
C ILE A 103 0.10 11.15 18.18
N ALA A 104 -0.94 10.38 17.81
CA ALA A 104 -1.13 9.88 16.46
C ALA A 104 -1.23 11.01 15.44
N MET A 105 -2.04 12.04 15.72
CA MET A 105 -2.22 13.19 14.83
C MET A 105 -0.90 13.96 14.63
N VAL A 106 -0.15 14.23 15.70
CA VAL A 106 1.15 14.91 15.60
C VAL A 106 2.13 14.11 14.73
N LYS A 107 2.17 12.79 14.89
CA LYS A 107 3.03 11.91 14.07
C LYS A 107 2.60 11.89 12.61
N VAL A 108 1.31 11.79 12.35
CA VAL A 108 0.71 11.76 11.01
C VAL A 108 0.94 13.07 10.25
N VAL A 109 0.80 14.22 10.92
CA VAL A 109 1.11 15.54 10.34
C VAL A 109 2.60 15.64 9.97
N LYS A 110 3.47 15.02 10.77
CA LYS A 110 4.93 14.90 10.48
C LYS A 110 5.24 13.86 9.39
N GLY A 111 4.25 13.18 8.81
CA GLY A 111 4.44 12.13 7.82
C GLY A 111 4.92 10.79 8.41
N GLN A 112 4.94 10.67 9.74
CA GLN A 112 5.26 9.42 10.43
C GLN A 112 4.00 8.55 10.53
N GLU A 113 4.19 7.24 10.65
CA GLU A 113 3.07 6.37 11.00
C GLU A 113 2.59 6.68 12.43
N ALA A 114 1.27 6.78 12.61
CA ALA A 114 0.63 6.96 13.92
C ALA A 114 1.18 5.94 14.92
N ASN A 115 1.32 4.68 14.48
CA ASN A 115 1.89 3.57 15.23
C ASN A 115 1.27 3.50 16.63
N MET A 116 -0.07 3.43 16.66
CA MET A 116 -0.75 3.29 17.94
C MET A 116 -0.45 1.91 18.54
N PRO A 117 -0.17 1.84 19.86
CA PRO A 117 0.01 0.58 20.55
C PRO A 117 -1.26 -0.27 20.39
N LEU A 118 -1.10 -1.60 20.29
CA LEU A 118 -2.16 -2.58 19.93
C LEU A 118 -2.71 -2.47 18.50
N LEU A 119 -3.04 -1.26 18.05
CA LEU A 119 -3.73 -1.03 16.77
C LEU A 119 -2.82 -1.18 15.55
N SER A 120 -1.53 -0.89 15.68
CA SER A 120 -0.57 -1.07 14.58
C SER A 120 -0.53 -2.51 14.08
N LYS A 121 -0.61 -3.49 14.99
CA LYS A 121 -0.65 -4.93 14.62
C LYS A 121 -1.94 -5.32 13.91
N LEU A 122 -3.09 -4.83 14.39
CA LEU A 122 -4.39 -5.07 13.76
C LEU A 122 -4.46 -4.43 12.38
N ALA A 123 -3.97 -3.19 12.29
CA ALA A 123 -3.93 -2.45 11.04
C ALA A 123 -3.02 -3.12 10.02
N ASN A 124 -1.85 -3.63 10.42
CA ASN A 124 -0.96 -4.35 9.52
C ASN A 124 -1.60 -5.64 9.00
N ARG A 125 -2.33 -6.39 9.85
CA ARG A 125 -3.08 -7.57 9.39
C ARG A 125 -4.19 -7.20 8.41
N ALA A 126 -5.01 -6.20 8.74
CA ALA A 126 -6.09 -5.76 7.87
C ALA A 126 -5.55 -5.20 6.54
N TYR A 127 -4.47 -4.43 6.61
CA TYR A 127 -3.77 -3.90 5.45
C TYR A 127 -3.26 -5.02 4.54
N GLY A 128 -2.59 -6.06 5.09
CA GLY A 128 -2.09 -7.17 4.25
C GLY A 128 -3.18 -7.94 3.51
N ILE A 129 -4.40 -8.01 4.06
CA ILE A 129 -5.56 -8.58 3.36
C ILE A 129 -6.04 -7.67 2.23
N ILE A 130 -6.05 -6.35 2.47
CA ILE A 130 -6.44 -5.34 1.48
C ILE A 130 -5.40 -5.25 0.36
N GLU A 131 -4.12 -5.27 0.70
CA GLU A 131 -3.01 -5.23 -0.25
C GLU A 131 -3.08 -6.39 -1.24
N LYS A 132 -3.28 -7.61 -0.74
CA LYS A 132 -3.46 -8.80 -1.59
C LYS A 132 -4.66 -8.71 -2.55
N LYS A 133 -5.69 -7.92 -2.22
CA LYS A 133 -6.93 -7.83 -3.01
C LYS A 133 -7.02 -6.58 -3.89
N VAL A 134 -6.39 -5.48 -3.50
CA VAL A 134 -6.59 -4.15 -4.11
C VAL A 134 -5.29 -3.62 -4.73
N TYR A 135 -4.15 -3.87 -4.11
CA TYR A 135 -2.84 -3.35 -4.56
C TYR A 135 -2.06 -4.36 -5.40
N THR A 136 -2.20 -5.67 -5.12
CA THR A 136 -1.63 -6.74 -5.95
C THR A 136 -2.59 -7.23 -7.05
N GLN A 137 -3.81 -6.69 -7.13
CA GLN A 137 -4.70 -6.87 -8.28
C GLN A 137 -4.43 -5.77 -9.33
N ALA A 138 -3.15 -5.53 -9.64
CA ALA A 138 -2.79 -5.54 -11.05
C ALA A 138 -2.53 -7.01 -11.34
N ALA A 139 -3.26 -7.60 -12.28
CA ALA A 139 -2.75 -8.80 -12.92
C ALA A 139 -1.26 -8.55 -13.26
N PRO A 140 -0.41 -9.57 -13.39
CA PRO A 140 0.48 -9.48 -14.53
C PRO A 140 -0.48 -9.33 -15.72
N ALA A 141 -0.79 -8.08 -16.08
CA ALA A 141 -0.80 -7.74 -17.47
C ALA A 141 0.53 -8.30 -17.92
N ASN A 142 0.45 -9.45 -18.56
CA ASN A 142 1.34 -9.77 -19.65
C ASN A 142 1.16 -8.58 -20.59
N TYR A 143 1.79 -7.46 -20.24
CA TYR A 143 2.20 -6.47 -21.20
C TYR A 143 3.10 -7.33 -22.06
N ALA A 144 2.54 -7.87 -23.14
CA ALA A 144 3.32 -8.13 -24.33
C ALA A 144 4.10 -6.83 -24.51
N GLN A 145 5.35 -6.88 -24.08
CA GLN A 145 6.30 -5.80 -24.19
C GLN A 145 6.17 -5.34 -25.64
N PRO A 146 5.89 -4.06 -25.94
CA PRO A 146 5.94 -3.59 -27.31
C PRO A 146 7.32 -3.96 -27.81
N GLN A 147 7.37 -4.96 -28.69
CA GLN A 147 8.59 -5.43 -29.29
C GLN A 147 9.21 -4.17 -29.90
N ALA A 148 10.41 -3.80 -29.42
CA ALA A 148 11.13 -2.65 -29.94
C ALA A 148 11.09 -2.73 -31.48
N PRO A 149 10.85 -1.62 -32.21
CA PRO A 149 10.85 -1.64 -33.66
C PRO A 149 12.10 -2.37 -34.12
N GLN A 150 11.92 -3.52 -34.77
CA GLN A 150 13.05 -4.25 -35.33
C GLN A 150 13.76 -3.25 -36.24
N ALA A 151 15.03 -2.97 -35.93
CA ALA A 151 15.87 -2.16 -36.80
C ALA A 151 15.75 -2.74 -38.22
N PRO A 152 15.61 -1.90 -39.27
CA PRO A 152 15.49 -2.37 -40.64
C PRO A 152 16.59 -3.40 -40.89
N GLN A 153 16.19 -4.61 -41.29
CA GLN A 153 17.15 -5.60 -41.75
C GLN A 153 17.95 -4.96 -42.87
N VAL A 154 19.24 -4.76 -42.63
CA VAL A 154 20.18 -4.39 -43.69
C VAL A 154 20.02 -5.42 -44.81
N PRO A 155 19.77 -5.00 -46.06
CA PRO A 155 19.65 -5.93 -47.16
C PRO A 155 20.95 -6.72 -47.27
N VAL A 156 20.82 -8.04 -47.35
CA VAL A 156 21.93 -8.96 -47.54
C VAL A 156 22.66 -8.52 -48.82
N GLN A 157 23.89 -8.05 -48.65
CA GLN A 157 24.73 -7.62 -49.76
C GLN A 157 24.96 -8.85 -50.67
N PRO A 158 24.71 -8.76 -51.98
CA PRO A 158 24.94 -9.89 -52.88
C PRO A 158 26.37 -10.39 -52.74
N GLN A 159 26.54 -11.68 -52.47
CA GLN A 159 27.85 -12.34 -52.52
C GLN A 159 28.48 -12.06 -53.90
N ALA A 160 29.65 -11.46 -53.91
CA ALA A 160 30.43 -11.24 -55.11
C ALA A 160 30.67 -12.59 -55.82
N PRO A 161 30.51 -12.68 -57.15
CA PRO A 161 30.81 -13.90 -57.89
C PRO A 161 32.22 -14.37 -57.58
N GLN A 162 32.36 -15.65 -57.19
CA GLN A 162 33.66 -16.28 -57.04
C GLN A 162 34.41 -16.16 -58.37
N ALA A 163 35.60 -15.57 -58.33
CA ALA A 163 36.46 -15.44 -59.50
C ALA A 163 36.77 -16.83 -60.08
N PRO A 164 36.78 -17.01 -61.42
CA PRO A 164 37.12 -18.27 -62.05
C PRO A 164 38.50 -18.75 -61.57
N GLN A 165 38.57 -20.01 -61.15
CA GLN A 165 39.84 -20.67 -60.84
C GLN A 165 40.73 -20.63 -62.08
N ALA A 166 41.95 -20.11 -61.93
CA ALA A 166 42.92 -20.06 -63.00
C ALA A 166 43.23 -21.49 -63.49
N PRO A 167 43.33 -21.71 -64.82
CA PRO A 167 43.63 -23.02 -65.36
C PRO A 167 45.00 -23.50 -64.90
N VAL A 168 45.03 -24.74 -64.39
CA VAL A 168 46.25 -25.49 -64.11
C VAL A 168 47.14 -25.52 -65.35
N GLN A 169 48.35 -24.98 -65.25
CA GLN A 169 49.33 -25.05 -66.34
C GLN A 169 49.73 -26.52 -66.58
N PRO A 170 49.76 -26.99 -67.85
CA PRO A 170 50.25 -28.31 -68.19
C PRO A 170 51.74 -28.45 -67.82
N GLN A 171 52.03 -29.51 -67.07
CA GLN A 171 53.38 -29.94 -66.72
C GLN A 171 54.09 -30.37 -68.02
N ASN A 172 55.13 -29.62 -68.40
CA ASN A 172 55.82 -29.82 -69.66
C ASN A 172 56.63 -31.14 -69.63
N PRO A 173 56.67 -31.94 -70.70
CA PRO A 173 57.37 -33.23 -70.72
C PRO A 173 58.89 -33.05 -70.60
N GLN A 174 59.52 -33.81 -69.70
CA GLN A 174 60.95 -34.09 -69.78
C GLN A 174 61.23 -34.86 -71.08
N ASN A 175 61.98 -34.25 -71.99
CA ASN A 175 62.51 -34.90 -73.18
C ASN A 175 64.05 -34.80 -73.16
N PRO A 176 64.80 -35.65 -73.89
CA PRO A 176 65.92 -36.35 -73.30
C PRO A 176 67.26 -35.93 -73.94
N THR A 177 68.37 -36.32 -73.32
CA THR A 177 69.64 -36.73 -73.97
C THR A 177 70.40 -35.74 -74.89
N GLN A 178 71.63 -35.34 -74.50
CA GLN A 178 72.92 -35.83 -75.08
C GLN A 178 74.12 -34.83 -75.10
N HIS A 179 75.31 -35.43 -74.89
CA HIS A 179 76.69 -35.09 -75.34
C HIS A 179 77.42 -33.84 -74.83
N GLN A 180 78.47 -34.07 -74.02
CA GLN A 180 79.87 -33.94 -74.47
C GLN A 180 80.80 -34.82 -73.62
#